data_AF-A0A928SZW9-F1
#
_entry.id   AF-A0A928SZW9-F1
#
_cell.length_a   1.000
_cell.length_b   1.000
_cell.length_c   1.000
_cell.angle_alpha   90.00
_cell.angle_beta   90.00
_cell.angle_gamma   90.00
#
_symmetry.space_group_name_H-M   'P 1'
#
loop_
_entity.id
_entity.type
_entity.pdbx_description
1 polymer ?
#
loop_
_entity_poly.entity_id
_entity_poly.type
_entity_poly.pdbx_seq_one_letter_code
_entity_poly.pdbx_strand_id
1 'polypeptide(L)'
;MSSRWSVSLLALSLFLANVPAHAEESAPDAKTEARDRFGRGLRLFNDGDNAGALAEFKRAHELAPHPVVAYNIGLVYAAMGRAIEAVDTLDEVLKSPGTLSADKLEKARRTRAEQALRIAELSVKANVEGAEVEIDGINVEKLPLTRALKVTSGSRVVGVTAPGHIPERREVTLAGGIKKELVFELRPFEGRLAQLVVRSSIPGAVVSVDGKRVGVTPLSAPVVLAPGKHNVQLERAGYSPVSQAVELGDAVKGEVTLEPAIDPTKSISEGGRLALDLSEPECSFSVNGRPQGKYTGGLRVPAGPHLVRVERDGFEPVERLVDVAKGGTTSVRIVLEPTPEYRQRYEKKASLFKTWGWVGVIGGAVVTGVGTGYLIWNQGKKDEYIDEGNYWKGQIDLHNANQSSACKDNQFEYCNQRLETAVDSYDRAKARDLFGWLAVGVGGAALVTGSVLLITGDDPDRYTHERPELAKPRWAPMLALGPDGGALVVGGAF
;
A
#
# COMPACT_ATOMS: atom_id res chain seq x y z
N MET A 1 -17.69 -89.95 -23.34
CA MET A 1 -18.29 -88.60 -23.51
C MET A 1 -17.34 -87.58 -22.90
N SER A 2 -17.11 -86.49 -23.63
CA SER A 2 -16.03 -85.48 -23.63
C SER A 2 -15.54 -84.95 -22.26
N SER A 3 -14.22 -84.95 -21.96
CA SER A 3 -13.20 -83.90 -22.28
C SER A 3 -13.43 -82.61 -21.46
N ARG A 4 -12.51 -81.95 -20.74
CA ARG A 4 -11.04 -81.83 -20.74
C ARG A 4 -10.58 -81.13 -19.44
N TRP A 5 -9.29 -81.31 -19.12
CA TRP A 5 -8.52 -80.63 -18.07
C TRP A 5 -8.27 -79.13 -18.33
N SER A 6 -8.01 -78.31 -17.30
CA SER A 6 -6.75 -77.54 -17.09
C SER A 6 -6.86 -76.33 -16.11
N VAL A 7 -6.06 -76.39 -15.02
CA VAL A 7 -5.05 -75.43 -14.47
C VAL A 7 -5.38 -73.92 -14.22
N SER A 8 -4.87 -73.43 -13.07
CA SER A 8 -4.39 -72.06 -12.72
C SER A 8 -5.35 -71.09 -12.01
N LEU A 9 -4.94 -70.12 -11.17
CA LEU A 9 -3.84 -69.85 -10.23
C LEU A 9 -4.21 -68.49 -9.58
N LEU A 10 -3.82 -68.29 -8.31
CA LEU A 10 -3.87 -67.08 -7.46
C LEU A 10 -4.18 -65.71 -8.10
N ALA A 11 -5.03 -64.92 -7.41
CA ALA A 11 -4.94 -63.46 -7.38
C ALA A 11 -4.99 -62.96 -5.92
N LEU A 12 -3.85 -62.47 -5.44
CA LEU A 12 -3.68 -61.76 -4.17
C LEU A 12 -3.77 -60.25 -4.48
N SER A 13 -4.84 -59.58 -4.07
CA SER A 13 -5.04 -58.14 -4.29
C SER A 13 -4.45 -57.32 -3.14
N LEU A 14 -3.44 -56.49 -3.46
CA LEU A 14 -2.89 -55.43 -2.60
C LEU A 14 -3.91 -54.28 -2.45
N PHE A 15 -4.22 -53.90 -1.22
CA PHE A 15 -4.76 -52.58 -0.86
C PHE A 15 -3.59 -51.62 -0.61
N LEU A 16 -3.36 -50.67 -1.52
CA LEU A 16 -2.53 -49.49 -1.26
C LEU A 16 -3.43 -48.35 -0.80
N ALA A 17 -3.22 -47.90 0.43
CA ALA A 17 -3.87 -46.72 0.99
C ALA A 17 -3.33 -45.46 0.30
N ASN A 18 -4.25 -44.65 -0.24
CA ASN A 18 -3.99 -43.30 -0.73
C ASN A 18 -3.57 -42.40 0.44
N VAL A 19 -2.29 -42.03 0.51
CA VAL A 19 -1.85 -40.86 1.27
C VAL A 19 -2.03 -39.64 0.37
N PRO A 20 -2.81 -38.61 0.76
CA PRO A 20 -2.86 -37.37 -0.01
C PRO A 20 -1.47 -36.73 0.06
N ALA A 21 -0.86 -36.58 -1.12
CA ALA A 21 0.37 -35.83 -1.29
C ALA A 21 0.14 -34.40 -0.74
N HIS A 22 0.89 -34.04 0.29
CA HIS A 22 1.04 -32.64 0.66
C HIS A 22 1.71 -31.95 -0.52
N ALA A 23 0.95 -31.14 -1.25
CA ALA A 23 1.51 -30.23 -2.23
C ALA A 23 2.38 -29.22 -1.47
N GLU A 24 3.70 -29.35 -1.59
CA GLU A 24 4.63 -28.26 -1.27
C GLU A 24 4.24 -27.06 -2.13
N GLU A 25 3.83 -25.98 -1.47
CA GLU A 25 3.61 -24.67 -2.07
C GLU A 25 4.97 -24.20 -2.63
N SER A 26 5.19 -24.41 -3.93
CA SER A 26 6.44 -24.01 -4.58
C SER A 26 6.63 -22.50 -4.43
N ALA A 27 7.75 -22.08 -3.82
CA ALA A 27 8.11 -20.67 -3.72
C ALA A 27 7.93 -19.97 -5.08
N PRO A 28 7.41 -18.73 -5.12
CA PRO A 28 7.15 -18.04 -6.38
C PRO A 28 8.41 -18.02 -7.26
N ASP A 29 8.25 -18.32 -8.55
CA ASP A 29 9.32 -18.24 -9.55
C ASP A 29 10.05 -16.90 -9.40
N ALA A 30 11.37 -16.94 -9.17
CA ALA A 30 12.18 -15.75 -8.89
C ALA A 30 12.02 -14.67 -9.97
N LYS A 31 11.74 -15.07 -11.22
CA LYS A 31 11.46 -14.15 -12.32
C LYS A 31 10.10 -13.43 -12.16
N THR A 32 9.10 -14.11 -11.63
CA THR A 32 7.79 -13.52 -11.30
C THR A 32 7.93 -12.54 -10.15
N GLU A 33 8.60 -12.92 -9.06
CA GLU A 33 8.87 -11.99 -7.95
C GLU A 33 9.66 -10.75 -8.43
N ALA A 34 10.68 -10.93 -9.27
CA ALA A 34 11.45 -9.81 -9.83
C ALA A 34 10.59 -8.83 -10.65
N ARG A 35 9.63 -9.34 -11.44
CA ARG A 35 8.69 -8.48 -12.19
C ARG A 35 7.79 -7.69 -11.25
N ASP A 36 7.27 -8.31 -10.20
CA ASP A 36 6.40 -7.65 -9.23
C ASP A 36 7.14 -6.57 -8.44
N ARG A 37 8.37 -6.89 -7.99
CA ARG A 37 9.31 -5.95 -7.36
C ARG A 37 9.61 -4.77 -8.27
N PHE A 38 9.88 -5.03 -9.55
CA PHE A 38 10.09 -3.96 -10.54
C PHE A 38 8.85 -3.07 -10.71
N GLY A 39 7.66 -3.67 -10.77
CA GLY A 39 6.39 -2.94 -10.83
C GLY A 39 6.14 -2.04 -9.60
N ARG A 40 6.45 -2.53 -8.39
CA ARG A 40 6.42 -1.73 -7.15
C ARG A 40 7.43 -0.59 -7.20
N GLY A 41 8.67 -0.87 -7.61
CA GLY A 41 9.71 0.15 -7.74
C GLY A 41 9.32 1.29 -8.69
N LEU A 42 8.66 1.00 -9.81
CA LEU A 42 8.15 2.03 -10.73
C LEU A 42 7.08 2.92 -10.08
N ARG A 43 6.16 2.35 -9.31
CA ARG A 43 5.15 3.13 -8.58
C ARG A 43 5.80 4.05 -7.54
N LEU A 44 6.67 3.48 -6.70
CA LEU A 44 7.40 4.25 -5.68
C LEU A 44 8.21 5.39 -6.30
N PHE A 45 8.89 5.15 -7.42
CA PHE A 45 9.65 6.19 -8.12
C PHE A 45 8.75 7.31 -8.64
N ASN A 46 7.60 6.98 -9.23
CA ASN A 46 6.63 7.96 -9.70
C ASN A 46 5.98 8.75 -8.56
N ASP A 47 5.82 8.12 -7.39
CA ASP A 47 5.33 8.76 -6.16
C ASP A 47 6.41 9.61 -5.45
N GLY A 48 7.63 9.66 -6.00
CA GLY A 48 8.77 10.41 -5.46
C GLY A 48 9.52 9.71 -4.32
N ASP A 49 9.14 8.48 -3.97
CA ASP A 49 9.81 7.64 -2.97
C ASP A 49 11.03 6.95 -3.60
N ASN A 50 12.07 7.74 -3.85
CA ASN A 50 13.30 7.26 -4.47
C ASN A 50 14.02 6.20 -3.62
N ALA A 51 13.94 6.28 -2.30
CA ALA A 51 14.58 5.33 -1.40
C ALA A 51 13.89 3.97 -1.44
N GLY A 52 12.55 3.94 -1.35
CA GLY A 52 11.77 2.72 -1.50
C GLY A 52 11.91 2.12 -2.90
N ALA A 53 11.86 2.96 -3.94
CA ALA A 53 12.06 2.53 -5.32
C ALA A 53 13.44 1.87 -5.52
N LEU A 54 14.50 2.45 -4.96
CA LEU A 54 15.84 1.89 -5.04
C LEU A 54 15.91 0.50 -4.40
N ALA A 55 15.29 0.31 -3.22
CA ALA A 55 15.26 -0.97 -2.53
C ALA A 55 14.55 -2.04 -3.39
N GLU A 56 13.37 -1.73 -3.94
CA GLU A 56 12.62 -2.64 -4.80
C GLU A 56 13.36 -2.97 -6.10
N PHE A 57 13.98 -1.97 -6.76
CA PHE A 57 14.76 -2.21 -7.97
C PHE A 57 16.03 -3.01 -7.71
N LYS A 58 16.75 -2.75 -6.61
CA LYS A 58 17.92 -3.55 -6.23
C LYS A 58 17.53 -5.00 -6.02
N ARG A 59 16.45 -5.25 -5.27
CA ARG A 59 15.97 -6.61 -5.05
C ARG A 59 15.53 -7.29 -6.34
N ALA A 60 14.84 -6.57 -7.23
CA ALA A 60 14.50 -7.08 -8.56
C ALA A 60 15.74 -7.44 -9.38
N HIS A 61 16.79 -6.61 -9.33
CA HIS A 61 18.04 -6.82 -10.06
C HIS A 61 18.86 -7.98 -9.50
N GLU A 62 18.85 -8.19 -8.18
CA GLU A 62 19.47 -9.35 -7.53
C GLU A 62 18.79 -10.67 -7.93
N LEU A 63 17.45 -10.67 -7.99
CA LEU A 63 16.65 -11.84 -8.36
C LEU A 63 16.79 -12.18 -9.86
N ALA A 64 16.75 -11.16 -10.71
CA ALA A 64 16.88 -11.29 -12.15
C ALA A 64 17.62 -10.08 -12.75
N PRO A 65 18.96 -10.15 -12.90
CA PRO A 65 19.74 -9.07 -13.48
C PRO A 65 19.25 -8.70 -14.88
N HIS A 66 18.87 -7.43 -15.07
CA HIS A 66 18.35 -6.94 -16.34
C HIS A 66 18.72 -5.47 -16.59
N PRO A 67 19.18 -5.09 -17.81
CA PRO A 67 19.60 -3.72 -18.12
C PRO A 67 18.53 -2.66 -17.90
N VAL A 68 17.25 -2.97 -18.15
CA VAL A 68 16.13 -2.03 -17.88
C VAL A 68 16.00 -1.73 -16.39
N VAL A 69 16.27 -2.71 -15.51
CA VAL A 69 16.22 -2.49 -14.06
C VAL A 69 17.43 -1.63 -13.64
N ALA A 70 18.63 -1.95 -14.13
CA ALA A 70 19.85 -1.17 -13.88
C ALA A 70 19.73 0.29 -14.36
N TYR A 71 19.10 0.53 -15.51
CA TYR A 71 18.78 1.86 -16.00
C TYR A 71 17.92 2.65 -15.01
N ASN A 72 16.86 2.04 -14.49
CA ASN A 72 16.00 2.70 -13.50
C ASN A 72 16.74 2.93 -12.17
N ILE A 73 17.60 2.00 -11.73
CA ILE A 73 18.49 2.22 -10.58
C ILE A 73 19.37 3.46 -10.79
N GLY A 74 19.98 3.60 -11.97
CA GLY A 74 20.80 4.77 -12.31
C GLY A 74 20.02 6.09 -12.29
N LEU A 75 18.77 6.10 -12.79
CA LEU A 75 17.90 7.28 -12.70
C LEU A 75 17.49 7.60 -11.27
N VAL A 76 17.21 6.59 -10.45
CA VAL A 76 16.89 6.78 -9.03
C VAL A 76 18.08 7.36 -8.27
N TYR A 77 19.29 6.86 -8.50
CA TYR A 77 20.49 7.48 -7.92
C TYR A 77 20.64 8.95 -8.31
N ALA A 78 20.39 9.30 -9.58
CA ALA A 78 20.42 10.69 -10.03
C ALA A 78 19.36 11.55 -9.32
N ALA A 79 18.14 11.03 -9.17
CA ALA A 79 17.06 11.71 -8.45
C ALA A 79 17.37 11.90 -6.95
N MET A 80 18.11 10.97 -6.34
CA MET A 80 18.61 11.07 -4.96
C MET A 80 19.85 11.97 -4.81
N GLY A 81 20.39 12.54 -5.90
CA GLY A 81 21.62 13.33 -5.87
C GLY A 81 22.90 12.49 -5.64
N ARG A 82 22.81 11.17 -5.74
CA ARG A 82 23.92 10.21 -5.62
C ARG A 82 24.66 10.10 -6.96
N ALA A 83 25.36 11.18 -7.31
CA ALA A 83 25.91 11.36 -8.66
C ALA A 83 26.96 10.31 -9.05
N ILE A 84 27.79 9.85 -8.11
CA ILE A 84 28.82 8.83 -8.38
C ILE A 84 28.16 7.52 -8.77
N GLU A 85 27.24 7.03 -7.93
CA GLU A 85 26.51 5.78 -8.17
C GLU A 85 25.64 5.87 -9.42
N ALA A 86 25.05 7.02 -9.70
CA ALA A 86 24.31 7.26 -10.94
C ALA A 86 25.22 7.13 -12.17
N VAL A 87 26.38 7.79 -12.17
CA VAL A 87 27.33 7.72 -13.29
C VAL A 87 27.85 6.31 -13.48
N ASP A 88 28.31 5.66 -12.41
CA ASP A 88 28.89 4.32 -12.49
C ASP A 88 27.83 3.30 -12.97
N THR A 89 26.61 3.35 -12.44
CA THR A 89 25.51 2.46 -12.89
C THR A 89 25.11 2.72 -14.36
N LEU A 90 25.01 3.99 -14.77
CA LEU A 90 24.63 4.32 -16.14
C LEU A 90 25.77 4.01 -17.13
N ASP A 91 27.03 4.11 -16.73
CA ASP A 91 28.18 3.68 -17.54
C ASP A 91 28.12 2.17 -17.82
N GLU A 92 27.73 1.35 -16.85
CA GLU A 92 27.51 -0.09 -17.05
C GLU A 92 26.35 -0.36 -18.02
N VAL A 93 25.22 0.34 -17.86
CA VAL A 93 24.07 0.24 -18.77
C VAL A 93 24.46 0.62 -20.21
N LEU A 94 25.26 1.67 -20.38
CA LEU A 94 25.69 2.13 -21.70
C LEU A 94 26.71 1.19 -22.35
N LYS A 95 27.53 0.48 -21.56
CA LYS A 95 28.43 -0.58 -22.05
C LYS A 95 27.67 -1.84 -22.47
N SER A 96 26.57 -2.17 -21.80
CA SER A 96 25.78 -3.39 -22.06
C SER A 96 24.27 -3.07 -22.10
N PRO A 97 23.81 -2.42 -23.18
CA PRO A 97 22.46 -1.84 -23.25
C PRO A 97 21.33 -2.87 -23.36
N GLY A 98 21.63 -4.12 -23.76
CA GLY A 98 20.64 -5.19 -23.91
C GLY A 98 19.42 -4.76 -24.72
N THR A 99 18.23 -4.81 -24.10
CA THR A 99 16.94 -4.51 -24.74
C THR A 99 16.45 -3.07 -24.55
N LEU A 100 17.31 -2.13 -24.14
CA LEU A 100 16.92 -0.73 -24.01
C LEU A 100 16.60 -0.09 -25.37
N SER A 101 15.55 0.73 -25.43
CA SER A 101 15.24 1.54 -26.60
C SER A 101 16.22 2.70 -26.78
N ALA A 102 16.32 3.23 -28.00
CA ALA A 102 17.18 4.39 -28.31
C ALA A 102 16.90 5.59 -27.40
N ASP A 103 15.62 5.90 -27.13
CA ASP A 103 15.23 7.00 -26.24
C ASP A 103 15.74 6.82 -24.80
N LYS A 104 15.70 5.58 -24.28
CA LYS A 104 16.23 5.28 -22.94
C LYS A 104 17.73 5.43 -22.90
N LEU A 105 18.44 5.00 -23.95
CA LEU A 105 19.89 5.16 -24.05
C LEU A 105 20.28 6.64 -24.13
N GLU A 106 19.53 7.46 -24.88
CA GLU A 106 19.80 8.88 -24.95
C GLU A 106 19.55 9.58 -23.62
N LYS A 107 18.42 9.25 -22.95
CA LYS A 107 18.17 9.72 -21.58
C LYS A 107 19.25 9.27 -20.60
N ALA A 108 19.77 8.04 -20.72
CA ALA A 108 20.88 7.53 -19.91
C ALA A 108 22.15 8.36 -20.13
N ARG A 109 22.56 8.60 -21.39
CA ARG A 109 23.74 9.43 -21.73
C ARG A 109 23.61 10.84 -21.17
N ARG A 110 22.47 11.49 -21.38
CA ARG A 110 22.22 12.85 -20.89
C ARG A 110 22.29 12.92 -19.37
N THR A 111 21.56 12.03 -18.69
CA THR A 111 21.54 11.97 -17.21
C THR A 111 22.94 11.70 -16.67
N ARG A 112 23.67 10.75 -17.27
CA ARG A 112 25.06 10.43 -16.90
C ARG A 112 25.97 11.64 -17.08
N ALA A 113 25.86 12.38 -18.19
CA ALA A 113 26.66 13.58 -18.43
C ALA A 113 26.36 14.69 -17.41
N GLU A 114 25.07 14.94 -17.11
CA GLU A 114 24.63 15.89 -16.09
C GLU A 114 25.16 15.52 -14.70
N GLN A 115 25.09 14.24 -14.31
CA GLN A 115 25.60 13.78 -13.02
C GLN A 115 27.14 13.82 -12.94
N ALA A 116 27.85 13.55 -14.05
CA ALA A 116 29.30 13.61 -14.08
C ALA A 116 29.84 15.03 -13.78
N LEU A 117 29.11 16.08 -14.16
CA LEU A 117 29.43 17.47 -13.81
C LEU A 117 29.31 17.78 -12.32
N ARG A 118 28.78 16.84 -11.51
CA ARG A 118 28.65 16.95 -10.05
C ARG A 118 29.69 16.12 -9.31
N ILE A 119 30.68 15.56 -10.00
CA ILE A 119 31.73 14.72 -9.41
C ILE A 119 33.07 15.46 -9.51
N ALA A 120 33.77 15.61 -8.38
CA ALA A 120 35.15 16.07 -8.30
C ALA A 120 36.10 14.88 -8.09
N GLU A 121 37.37 15.06 -8.42
CA GLU A 121 38.44 14.10 -8.15
C GLU A 121 39.38 14.65 -7.06
N LEU A 122 39.60 13.87 -5.99
CA LEU A 122 40.49 14.21 -4.89
C LEU A 122 41.76 13.36 -4.91
N SER A 123 42.91 14.02 -4.91
CA SER A 123 44.20 13.44 -4.51
C SER A 123 44.41 13.74 -3.03
N VAL A 124 44.72 12.72 -2.22
CA VAL A 124 44.99 12.87 -0.80
C VAL A 124 46.37 12.31 -0.50
N LYS A 125 47.18 13.08 0.23
CA LYS A 125 48.51 12.71 0.71
C LYS A 125 48.58 12.95 2.21
N ALA A 126 49.40 12.16 2.90
CA ALA A 126 49.71 12.39 4.31
C ALA A 126 51.16 12.02 4.61
N ASN A 127 51.69 12.54 5.71
CA ASN A 127 53.02 12.21 6.25
C ASN A 127 53.12 10.79 6.84
N VAL A 128 52.00 10.07 7.00
CA VAL A 128 51.95 8.71 7.57
C VAL A 128 51.53 7.71 6.50
N GLU A 129 52.36 6.70 6.27
CA GLU A 129 52.06 5.60 5.33
C GLU A 129 50.97 4.68 5.89
N GLY A 130 50.10 4.17 5.00
CA GLY A 130 49.00 3.30 5.40
C GLY A 130 47.86 4.00 6.16
N ALA A 131 47.92 5.34 6.29
CA ALA A 131 46.84 6.13 6.86
C ALA A 131 45.54 5.95 6.07
N GLU A 132 44.41 5.98 6.76
CA GLU A 132 43.07 5.79 6.20
C GLU A 132 42.45 7.14 5.86
N VAL A 133 41.90 7.27 4.66
CA VAL A 133 41.18 8.45 4.22
C VAL A 133 39.70 8.26 4.51
N GLU A 134 39.10 9.28 5.11
CA GLU A 134 37.67 9.37 5.41
C GLU A 134 37.01 10.46 4.56
N ILE A 135 35.82 10.20 4.03
CA ILE A 135 34.94 11.22 3.44
C ILE A 135 33.62 11.20 4.22
N ASP A 136 33.27 12.35 4.81
CA ASP A 136 32.08 12.50 5.66
C ASP A 136 31.99 11.42 6.76
N GLY A 137 33.16 11.05 7.32
CA GLY A 137 33.32 10.06 8.39
C GLY A 137 33.31 8.60 7.93
N ILE A 138 33.23 8.33 6.63
CA ILE A 138 33.29 6.97 6.07
C ILE A 138 34.70 6.69 5.55
N ASN A 139 35.33 5.61 6.04
CA ASN A 139 36.60 5.12 5.51
C ASN A 139 36.43 4.72 4.03
N VAL A 140 37.16 5.39 3.13
CA VAL A 140 37.07 5.14 1.68
C VAL A 140 38.27 4.42 1.11
N GLU A 141 39.50 4.71 1.57
CA GLU A 141 40.72 4.16 0.97
C GLU A 141 41.94 4.32 1.90
N LYS A 142 43.01 3.56 1.66
CA LYS A 142 44.32 3.72 2.35
C LYS A 142 45.34 4.47 1.50
N LEU A 143 46.24 5.21 2.16
CA LEU A 143 47.33 5.92 1.52
C LEU A 143 48.55 5.02 1.29
N PRO A 144 49.27 5.17 0.16
CA PRO A 144 49.01 6.12 -0.93
C PRO A 144 47.85 5.69 -1.85
N LEU A 145 47.09 6.65 -2.35
CA LEU A 145 46.00 6.38 -3.30
C LEU A 145 46.54 5.89 -4.65
N THR A 146 45.95 4.83 -5.21
CA THR A 146 46.26 4.34 -6.56
C THR A 146 45.58 5.15 -7.67
N ARG A 147 44.45 5.79 -7.34
CA ARG A 147 43.68 6.69 -8.21
C ARG A 147 43.03 7.79 -7.38
N ALA A 148 42.71 8.91 -8.02
CA ALA A 148 41.97 9.98 -7.35
C ALA A 148 40.58 9.48 -6.88
N LEU A 149 40.17 9.93 -5.71
CA LEU A 149 38.86 9.61 -5.14
C LEU A 149 37.79 10.44 -5.83
N LYS A 150 36.76 9.80 -6.37
CA LYS A 150 35.56 10.50 -6.85
C LYS A 150 34.76 10.96 -5.63
N VAL A 151 34.46 12.25 -5.55
CA VAL A 151 33.65 12.83 -4.48
C VAL A 151 32.58 13.74 -5.09
N THR A 152 31.36 13.68 -4.59
CA THR A 152 30.28 14.54 -5.06
C THR A 152 30.52 15.99 -4.65
N SER A 153 30.16 16.92 -5.54
CA SER A 153 30.30 18.36 -5.33
C SER A 153 29.52 18.85 -4.10
N GLY A 154 29.95 19.99 -3.56
CA GLY A 154 29.45 20.55 -2.31
C GLY A 154 30.54 20.65 -1.24
N SER A 155 30.14 21.06 -0.03
CA SER A 155 31.03 21.05 1.13
C SER A 155 31.13 19.63 1.69
N ARG A 156 32.37 19.14 1.84
CA ARG A 156 32.70 17.78 2.30
C ARG A 156 33.71 17.86 3.42
N VAL A 157 33.60 16.95 4.38
CA VAL A 157 34.65 16.77 5.40
C VAL A 157 35.57 15.65 4.95
N VAL A 158 36.80 15.99 4.61
CA VAL A 158 37.85 15.02 4.28
C VAL A 158 38.72 14.81 5.52
N GLY A 159 38.78 13.57 5.98
CA GLY A 159 39.58 13.15 7.12
C GLY A 159 40.74 12.25 6.71
N VAL A 160 41.81 12.29 7.50
CA VAL A 160 42.84 11.25 7.47
C VAL A 160 43.05 10.78 8.90
N THR A 161 43.12 9.46 9.08
CA THR A 161 43.35 8.82 10.37
C THR A 161 44.50 7.83 10.28
N ALA A 162 45.27 7.69 11.36
CA ALA A 162 46.32 6.69 11.45
C ALA A 162 46.48 6.25 12.91
N PRO A 163 46.82 4.97 13.16
CA PRO A 163 47.15 4.51 14.50
C PRO A 163 48.21 5.38 15.17
N GLY A 164 48.01 5.72 16.45
CA GLY A 164 48.95 6.54 17.23
C GLY A 164 49.04 8.01 16.80
N HIS A 165 48.09 8.52 16.01
CA HIS A 165 48.06 9.91 15.58
C HIS A 165 46.70 10.56 15.86
N ILE A 166 46.68 11.87 16.11
CA ILE A 166 45.43 12.64 16.20
C ILE A 166 44.83 12.73 14.80
N PRO A 167 43.55 12.33 14.60
CA PRO A 167 42.91 12.44 13.30
C PRO A 167 42.80 13.90 12.87
N GLU A 168 43.09 14.18 11.60
CA GLU A 168 42.96 15.51 11.03
C GLU A 168 41.79 15.51 10.04
N ARG A 169 40.89 16.50 10.18
CA ARG A 169 39.73 16.69 9.29
C ARG A 169 39.74 18.11 8.75
N ARG A 170 39.41 18.25 7.47
CA ARG A 170 39.27 19.52 6.77
C ARG A 170 37.96 19.59 6.02
N GLU A 171 37.26 20.69 6.20
CA GLU A 171 36.13 21.05 5.35
C GLU A 171 36.66 21.58 4.02
N VAL A 172 36.14 21.03 2.93
CA VAL A 172 36.55 21.37 1.57
C VAL A 172 35.31 21.56 0.71
N THR A 173 35.16 22.75 0.13
CA THR A 173 34.15 22.99 -0.90
C THR A 173 34.69 22.50 -2.25
N LEU A 174 33.95 21.60 -2.88
CA LEU A 174 34.28 20.99 -4.17
C LEU A 174 33.26 21.41 -5.22
N ALA A 175 33.72 22.09 -6.27
CA ALA A 175 32.95 22.20 -7.51
C ALA A 175 33.09 20.89 -8.29
N GLY A 176 32.06 20.49 -9.05
CA GLY A 176 32.18 19.29 -9.87
C GLY A 176 33.09 19.52 -11.10
N GLY A 177 33.67 18.44 -11.62
CA GLY A 177 34.63 18.45 -12.72
C GLY A 177 36.05 18.89 -12.34
N ILE A 178 36.29 19.34 -11.11
CA ILE A 178 37.62 19.77 -10.67
C ILE A 178 38.45 18.58 -10.19
N LYS A 179 39.77 18.72 -10.29
CA LYS A 179 40.74 17.90 -9.55
C LYS A 179 41.34 18.73 -8.43
N LYS A 180 41.36 18.22 -7.20
CA LYS A 180 41.91 18.92 -6.03
C LYS A 180 42.84 18.01 -5.25
N GLU A 181 43.99 18.55 -4.85
CA GLU A 181 44.93 17.86 -3.98
C GLU A 181 44.82 18.38 -2.54
N LEU A 182 44.86 17.46 -1.59
CA LEU A 182 44.86 17.72 -0.15
C LEU A 182 46.06 17.00 0.49
N VAL A 183 46.83 17.73 1.29
CA VAL A 183 48.00 17.20 2.00
C VAL A 183 47.77 17.32 3.49
N PHE A 184 47.81 16.22 4.23
CA PHE A 184 47.56 16.11 5.67
C PHE A 184 48.85 15.89 6.47
N GLU A 185 48.92 16.51 7.65
CA GLU A 185 50.05 16.39 8.57
C GLU A 185 49.53 15.90 9.92
N LEU A 186 49.49 14.58 10.04
CA LEU A 186 49.06 13.89 11.25
C LEU A 186 50.11 14.08 12.34
N ARG A 187 49.64 14.49 13.51
CA ARG A 187 50.48 14.66 14.71
C ARG A 187 50.43 13.38 15.56
N PRO A 188 51.58 12.84 16.00
CA PRO A 188 51.61 11.71 16.92
C PRO A 188 50.82 11.99 18.21
N PHE A 189 50.22 10.95 18.76
CA PHE A 189 49.48 10.97 20.02
C PHE A 189 49.80 9.73 20.84
N GLU A 190 50.37 9.94 22.03
CA GLU A 190 50.82 8.85 22.91
C GLU A 190 49.69 8.26 23.78
N GLY A 191 48.47 8.81 23.70
CA GLY A 191 47.29 8.34 24.42
C GLY A 191 46.36 7.46 23.58
N ARG A 192 45.25 7.01 24.18
CA ARG A 192 44.21 6.26 23.48
C ARG A 192 43.07 7.19 23.07
N LEU A 193 42.80 7.28 21.77
CA LEU A 193 41.71 8.11 21.23
C LEU A 193 40.35 7.65 21.77
N ALA A 194 39.46 8.62 22.00
CA ALA A 194 38.07 8.40 22.37
C ALA A 194 37.17 8.40 21.12
N GLN A 195 36.00 7.77 21.23
CA GLN A 195 34.96 7.80 20.20
C GLN A 195 33.73 8.50 20.74
N LEU A 196 33.23 9.51 20.03
CA LEU A 196 32.03 10.24 20.39
C LEU A 196 30.89 9.91 19.43
N VAL A 197 29.82 9.32 19.94
CA VAL A 197 28.56 9.16 19.22
C VAL A 197 27.71 10.41 19.41
N VAL A 198 27.38 11.10 18.32
CA VAL A 198 26.50 12.28 18.34
C VAL A 198 25.13 11.89 17.79
N ARG A 199 24.07 12.01 18.59
CA ARG A 199 22.69 11.72 18.19
C ARG A 199 21.87 12.98 18.07
N SER A 200 20.97 12.99 17.09
CA SER A 200 19.95 14.03 16.91
C SER A 200 18.81 13.50 16.06
N SER A 201 17.57 13.85 16.41
CA SER A 201 16.37 13.58 15.60
C SER A 201 16.27 14.49 14.36
N ILE A 202 17.07 15.56 14.30
CA ILE A 202 17.03 16.55 13.23
C ILE A 202 18.02 16.15 12.14
N PRO A 203 17.59 15.68 10.95
CA PRO A 203 18.51 15.35 9.87
C PRO A 203 19.12 16.61 9.24
N GLY A 204 20.30 16.49 8.64
CA GLY A 204 20.98 17.58 7.93
C GLY A 204 21.49 18.72 8.82
N ALA A 205 21.58 18.53 10.13
CA ALA A 205 22.18 19.52 11.02
C ALA A 205 23.71 19.40 10.94
N VAL A 206 24.41 20.53 10.77
CA VAL A 206 25.87 20.58 10.77
C VAL A 206 26.36 20.26 12.17
N VAL A 207 27.26 19.28 12.29
CA VAL A 207 27.91 18.93 13.55
C VAL A 207 29.32 19.50 13.53
N SER A 208 29.65 20.28 14.56
CA SER A 208 31.01 20.75 14.83
C SER A 208 31.49 20.31 16.20
N VAL A 209 32.78 19.99 16.30
CA VAL A 209 33.48 19.68 17.55
C VAL A 209 34.64 20.66 17.67
N ASP A 210 34.68 21.42 18.77
CA ASP A 210 35.66 22.48 19.02
C ASP A 210 35.76 23.49 17.86
N GLY A 211 34.62 23.83 17.28
CA GLY A 211 34.50 24.75 16.15
C GLY A 211 34.89 24.15 14.79
N LYS A 212 35.35 22.89 14.72
CA LYS A 212 35.66 22.21 13.46
C LYS A 212 34.47 21.37 13.01
N ARG A 213 34.01 21.55 11.77
CA ARG A 213 32.96 20.73 11.17
C ARG A 213 33.43 19.27 11.03
N VAL A 214 32.63 18.34 11.56
CA VAL A 214 32.91 16.90 11.50
C VAL A 214 31.94 16.14 10.59
N GLY A 215 30.76 16.71 10.32
CA GLY A 215 29.80 16.11 9.40
C GLY A 215 28.41 16.75 9.48
N VAL A 216 27.39 15.99 9.08
CA VAL A 216 25.98 16.34 9.21
C VAL A 216 25.20 15.18 9.82
N THR A 217 24.12 15.46 10.54
CA THR A 217 23.29 14.42 11.15
C THR A 217 22.40 13.67 10.13
N PRO A 218 22.12 12.38 10.34
CA PRO A 218 22.84 11.48 11.25
C PRO A 218 24.27 11.23 10.75
N LEU A 219 25.24 11.20 11.67
CA LEU A 219 26.62 10.87 11.32
C LEU A 219 26.72 9.37 11.00
N SER A 220 27.47 9.02 9.95
CA SER A 220 27.68 7.63 9.51
C SER A 220 28.57 6.82 10.44
N ALA A 221 29.42 7.50 11.24
CA ALA A 221 30.35 6.87 12.18
C ALA A 221 30.57 7.76 13.41
N PRO A 222 31.03 7.19 14.55
CA PRO A 222 31.45 7.97 15.70
C PRO A 222 32.64 8.89 15.37
N VAL A 223 32.68 10.06 16.00
CA VAL A 223 33.78 11.02 15.84
C VAL A 223 34.95 10.60 16.71
N VAL A 224 36.09 10.30 16.10
CA VAL A 224 37.32 9.99 16.82
C VAL A 224 38.00 11.29 17.28
N LEU A 225 38.26 11.38 18.59
CA LEU A 225 38.78 12.58 19.26
C LEU A 225 39.91 12.20 20.24
N ALA A 226 40.71 13.18 20.63
CA ALA A 226 41.60 13.02 21.78
C ALA A 226 40.75 12.93 23.07
N PRO A 227 41.27 12.35 24.16
CA PRO A 227 40.71 12.49 25.50
C PRO A 227 40.73 13.96 25.94
N GLY A 228 39.72 14.36 26.72
CA GLY A 228 39.59 15.72 27.25
C GLY A 228 38.18 16.30 27.09
N LYS A 229 38.06 17.60 27.32
CA LYS A 229 36.82 18.35 27.19
C LYS A 229 36.66 18.84 25.75
N HIS A 230 35.53 18.50 25.15
CA HIS A 230 35.17 18.89 23.79
C HIS A 230 33.83 19.61 23.78
N ASN A 231 33.72 20.70 23.02
CA ASN A 231 32.44 21.37 22.81
C ASN A 231 31.81 20.86 21.52
N VAL A 232 30.64 20.23 21.63
CA VAL A 232 29.88 19.69 20.50
C VAL A 232 28.76 20.66 20.19
N GLN A 233 28.62 21.08 18.93
CA GLN A 233 27.61 22.03 18.50
C GLN A 233 26.86 21.52 17.28
N LEU A 234 25.53 21.69 17.29
CA LEU A 234 24.65 21.43 16.16
C LEU A 234 24.06 22.73 15.66
N GLU A 235 24.12 22.93 14.33
CA GLU A 235 23.54 24.09 13.66
C GLU A 235 22.72 23.68 12.43
N ARG A 236 21.55 24.29 12.26
CA ARG A 236 20.72 24.12 11.07
C ARG A 236 19.87 25.36 10.84
N ALA A 237 19.74 25.80 9.58
CA ALA A 237 18.85 26.89 9.21
C ALA A 237 17.41 26.62 9.70
N GLY A 238 16.74 27.66 10.21
CA GLY A 238 15.44 27.55 10.89
C GLY A 238 15.45 26.95 12.30
N TYR A 239 16.61 26.59 12.86
CA TYR A 239 16.76 26.12 14.22
C TYR A 239 17.68 27.04 15.04
N SER A 240 17.51 27.05 16.37
CA SER A 240 18.45 27.66 17.29
C SER A 240 19.64 26.73 17.48
N PRO A 241 20.90 27.22 17.38
CA PRO A 241 22.07 26.40 17.59
C PRO A 241 22.09 25.88 19.03
N VAL A 242 22.55 24.65 19.20
CA VAL A 242 22.69 24.01 20.53
C VAL A 242 24.13 23.52 20.69
N SER A 243 24.69 23.71 21.89
CA SER A 243 26.05 23.29 22.23
C SER A 243 26.07 22.57 23.56
N GLN A 244 26.92 21.54 23.67
CA GLN A 244 27.14 20.80 24.90
C GLN A 244 28.61 20.41 25.03
N ALA A 245 29.18 20.69 26.20
CA ALA A 245 30.50 20.20 26.57
C ALA A 245 30.42 18.72 26.97
N VAL A 246 31.32 17.91 26.42
CA VAL A 246 31.46 16.48 26.71
C VAL A 246 32.90 16.24 27.18
N GLU A 247 33.06 15.48 28.26
CA GLU A 247 34.37 15.07 28.77
C GLU A 247 34.60 13.61 28.41
N LEU A 248 35.63 13.35 27.61
CA LEU A 248 35.98 12.03 27.10
C LEU A 248 37.25 11.53 27.79
N GLY A 249 37.18 10.34 28.38
CA GLY A 249 38.35 9.63 28.91
C GLY A 249 39.10 8.81 27.85
N ASP A 250 40.27 8.31 28.22
CA ASP A 250 41.10 7.44 27.38
C ASP A 250 40.35 6.18 26.93
N ALA A 251 40.34 5.92 25.62
CA ALA A 251 39.63 4.78 25.01
C ALA A 251 38.13 4.69 25.35
N VAL A 252 37.51 5.78 25.80
CA VAL A 252 36.09 5.81 26.15
C VAL A 252 35.24 6.00 24.90
N LYS A 253 34.12 5.28 24.84
CA LYS A 253 33.00 5.61 23.96
C LYS A 253 32.07 6.56 24.70
N GLY A 254 32.08 7.82 24.32
CA GLY A 254 31.12 8.82 24.79
C GLY A 254 29.91 8.90 23.88
N GLU A 255 28.79 9.36 24.43
CA GLU A 255 27.58 9.64 23.67
C GLU A 255 27.00 10.98 24.11
N VAL A 256 26.54 11.77 23.13
CA VAL A 256 25.83 13.02 23.36
C VAL A 256 24.61 13.09 22.46
N THR A 257 23.48 13.50 23.02
CA THR A 257 22.23 13.70 22.27
C THR A 257 21.88 15.18 22.28
N LEU A 258 21.77 15.78 21.10
CA LEU A 258 21.54 17.20 20.91
C LEU A 258 20.27 17.39 20.05
N GLU A 259 19.28 18.06 20.61
CA GLU A 259 17.98 18.29 19.97
C GLU A 259 17.73 19.80 19.80
N PRO A 260 18.20 20.42 18.70
CA PRO A 260 18.00 21.85 18.51
C PRO A 260 16.51 22.18 18.40
N ALA A 261 16.11 23.28 19.03
CA ALA A 261 14.75 23.79 18.95
C ALA A 261 14.53 24.54 17.63
N ILE A 262 13.33 24.45 17.06
CA ILE A 262 12.94 25.29 15.93
C ILE A 262 12.97 26.74 16.42
N ASP A 263 13.60 27.61 15.66
CA ASP A 263 13.54 29.06 15.87
C ASP A 263 12.31 29.59 15.11
N PRO A 264 11.23 30.00 15.79
CA PRO A 264 9.99 30.38 15.11
C PRO A 264 10.18 31.57 14.17
N THR A 265 11.10 32.49 14.49
CA THR A 265 11.34 33.70 13.69
C THR A 265 12.08 33.36 12.40
N LYS A 266 13.11 32.50 12.47
CA LYS A 266 13.84 32.02 11.29
C LYS A 266 13.02 31.02 10.49
N SER A 267 12.23 30.15 11.13
CA SER A 267 11.38 29.19 10.43
C SER A 267 10.32 29.87 9.55
N ILE A 268 9.97 31.13 9.80
CA ILE A 268 9.04 31.87 8.93
C ILE A 268 9.71 32.31 7.63
N SER A 269 10.97 32.76 7.68
CA SER A 269 11.72 33.28 6.53
C SER A 269 12.59 32.23 5.82
N GLU A 270 12.95 31.17 6.53
CA GLU A 270 13.82 30.06 6.09
C GLU A 270 13.06 28.74 5.97
N GLY A 271 11.73 28.74 6.15
CA GLY A 271 10.89 27.54 6.05
C GLY A 271 10.08 27.43 4.76
N GLY A 272 9.33 26.33 4.65
CA GLY A 272 8.38 26.03 3.58
C GLY A 272 7.12 25.35 4.15
N ARG A 273 6.14 25.07 3.29
CA ARG A 273 4.94 24.29 3.66
C ARG A 273 5.10 22.85 3.21
N LEU A 274 5.01 21.90 4.13
CA LEU A 274 4.92 20.47 3.84
C LEU A 274 3.43 20.09 3.73
N ALA A 275 3.02 19.60 2.57
CA ALA A 275 1.70 19.02 2.35
C ALA A 275 1.83 17.52 2.12
N LEU A 276 1.02 16.74 2.83
CA LEU A 276 0.94 15.29 2.69
C LEU A 276 -0.34 14.92 1.93
N ASP A 277 -0.20 14.15 0.86
CA ASP A 277 -1.28 13.46 0.16
C ASP A 277 -1.30 12.01 0.64
N LEU A 278 -2.25 11.66 1.50
CA LEU A 278 -2.27 10.38 2.20
C LEU A 278 -3.25 9.42 1.51
N SER A 279 -2.79 8.21 1.18
CA SER A 279 -3.67 7.16 0.61
C SER A 279 -4.78 6.69 1.55
N GLU A 280 -4.63 6.94 2.86
CA GLU A 280 -5.56 6.52 3.89
C GLU A 280 -5.96 7.72 4.78
N PRO A 281 -7.24 7.82 5.16
CA PRO A 281 -7.69 8.86 6.08
C PRO A 281 -7.26 8.56 7.51
N GLU A 282 -7.40 9.55 8.39
CA GLU A 282 -7.17 9.43 9.83
C GLU A 282 -5.77 8.94 10.25
N CYS A 283 -4.76 9.19 9.42
CA CYS A 283 -3.38 8.91 9.81
C CYS A 283 -2.90 9.90 10.87
N SER A 284 -2.07 9.39 11.77
CA SER A 284 -1.20 10.20 12.62
C SER A 284 0.14 10.39 11.91
N PHE A 285 0.82 11.50 12.16
CA PHE A 285 2.15 11.71 11.63
C PHE A 285 3.04 12.48 12.59
N SER A 286 4.35 12.28 12.43
CA SER A 286 5.39 13.02 13.14
C SER A 286 6.42 13.54 12.15
N VAL A 287 7.08 14.63 12.53
CA VAL A 287 8.17 15.25 11.77
C VAL A 287 9.38 15.34 12.68
N ASN A 288 10.50 14.74 12.27
CA ASN A 288 11.73 14.62 13.06
C ASN A 288 11.44 14.08 14.47
N GLY A 289 10.65 13.02 14.56
CA GLY A 289 10.24 12.40 15.83
C GLY A 289 9.23 13.20 16.67
N ARG A 290 8.86 14.43 16.28
CA ARG A 290 7.86 15.25 17.00
C ARG A 290 6.45 14.98 16.45
N PRO A 291 5.52 14.42 17.24
CA PRO A 291 4.16 14.14 16.78
C PRO A 291 3.43 15.44 16.44
N GLN A 292 2.70 15.43 15.32
CA GLN A 292 1.90 16.56 14.83
C GLN A 292 0.39 16.31 14.95
N GLY A 293 -0.01 15.12 15.42
CA GLY A 293 -1.42 14.72 15.56
C GLY A 293 -2.08 14.34 14.23
N LYS A 294 -3.38 14.61 14.10
CA LYS A 294 -4.13 14.39 12.86
C LYS A 294 -3.76 15.44 11.81
N TYR A 295 -3.54 15.02 10.57
CA TYR A 295 -3.17 15.92 9.48
C TYR A 295 -4.33 16.84 9.06
N THR A 296 -4.10 18.17 9.11
CA THR A 296 -5.12 19.21 8.81
C THR A 296 -4.82 20.02 7.54
N GLY A 297 -4.01 19.51 6.62
CA GLY A 297 -3.81 20.14 5.30
C GLY A 297 -2.56 21.02 5.14
N GLY A 298 -1.55 20.84 5.98
CA GLY A 298 -0.18 21.29 5.72
C GLY A 298 0.52 21.93 6.91
N LEU A 299 1.80 21.63 7.05
CA LEU A 299 2.63 22.03 8.18
C LEU A 299 3.74 22.97 7.72
N ARG A 300 3.93 24.10 8.40
CA ARG A 300 5.10 24.95 8.16
C ARG A 300 6.29 24.38 8.94
N VAL A 301 7.37 24.08 8.24
CA VAL A 301 8.61 23.56 8.80
C VAL A 301 9.81 24.31 8.22
N PRO A 302 10.97 24.34 8.92
CA PRO A 302 12.22 24.82 8.33
C PRO A 302 12.52 24.17 6.97
N ALA A 303 13.28 24.84 6.11
CA ALA A 303 13.71 24.22 4.87
C ALA A 303 14.74 23.11 5.13
N GLY A 304 14.91 22.23 4.14
CA GLY A 304 15.84 21.12 4.18
C GLY A 304 15.17 19.79 4.54
N PRO A 305 15.97 18.76 4.87
CA PRO A 305 15.47 17.41 5.07
C PRO A 305 14.64 17.28 6.36
N HIS A 306 13.55 16.53 6.28
CA HIS A 306 12.68 16.20 7.40
C HIS A 306 12.32 14.72 7.34
N LEU A 307 12.53 13.99 8.45
CA LEU A 307 12.04 12.62 8.56
C LEU A 307 10.56 12.67 8.92
N VAL A 308 9.71 12.35 7.96
CA VAL A 308 8.26 12.29 8.11
C VAL A 308 7.89 10.84 8.36
N ARG A 309 7.26 10.56 9.50
CA ARG A 309 6.72 9.24 9.83
C ARG A 309 5.21 9.32 9.87
N VAL A 310 4.53 8.45 9.13
CA VAL A 310 3.06 8.36 9.07
C VAL A 310 2.62 6.99 9.55
N GLU A 311 1.63 6.97 10.43
CA GLU A 311 1.14 5.76 11.08
C GLU A 311 -0.39 5.74 11.10
N ARG A 312 -0.92 4.53 10.98
CA ARG A 312 -2.35 4.23 11.09
C ARG A 312 -2.52 2.79 11.56
N ASP A 313 -3.46 2.57 12.48
CA ASP A 313 -3.74 1.23 13.00
C ASP A 313 -4.09 0.24 11.90
N GLY A 314 -3.43 -0.92 11.90
CA GLY A 314 -3.59 -1.96 10.89
C GLY A 314 -2.76 -1.75 9.62
N PHE A 315 -1.91 -0.73 9.55
CA PHE A 315 -1.02 -0.45 8.43
C PHE A 315 0.44 -0.45 8.87
N GLU A 316 1.34 -0.78 7.94
CA GLU A 316 2.78 -0.65 8.14
C GLU A 316 3.16 0.84 8.22
N PRO A 317 3.95 1.26 9.24
CA PRO A 317 4.37 2.65 9.36
C PRO A 317 5.32 3.02 8.22
N VAL A 318 5.12 4.21 7.66
CA VAL A 318 5.94 4.71 6.56
C VAL A 318 6.80 5.86 7.06
N GLU A 319 8.12 5.70 6.93
CA GLU A 319 9.11 6.75 7.19
C GLU A 319 9.74 7.25 5.90
N ARG A 320 9.74 8.57 5.70
CA ARG A 320 10.30 9.21 4.50
C ARG A 320 11.10 10.44 4.82
N LEU A 321 12.28 10.53 4.22
CA LEU A 321 13.09 11.75 4.25
C LEU A 321 12.60 12.71 3.16
N VAL A 322 11.99 13.81 3.56
CA VAL A 322 11.42 14.82 2.66
C VAL A 322 12.27 16.08 2.70
N ASP A 323 12.76 16.53 1.55
CA ASP A 323 13.45 17.82 1.44
C ASP A 323 12.43 18.94 1.19
N VAL A 324 12.21 19.77 2.21
CA VAL A 324 11.25 20.89 2.13
C VAL A 324 11.96 22.10 1.54
N ALA A 325 11.48 22.58 0.40
CA ALA A 325 12.05 23.75 -0.25
C ALA A 325 11.86 25.00 0.62
N LYS A 326 12.82 25.92 0.54
CA LYS A 326 12.67 27.25 1.12
C LYS A 326 11.57 27.99 0.37
N GLY A 327 10.54 28.41 1.09
CA GLY A 327 9.32 28.95 0.49
C GLY A 327 8.52 27.89 -0.29
N GLY A 328 7.33 28.28 -0.74
CA GLY A 328 6.46 27.39 -1.50
C GLY A 328 5.85 26.23 -0.68
N THR A 329 5.28 25.27 -1.40
CA THR A 329 4.68 24.06 -0.84
C THR A 329 5.34 22.82 -1.45
N THR A 330 5.94 21.98 -0.61
CA THR A 330 6.41 20.65 -0.96
C THR A 330 5.29 19.66 -0.69
N SER A 331 4.72 19.08 -1.75
CA SER A 331 3.70 18.02 -1.65
C SER A 331 4.34 16.64 -1.74
N VAL A 332 3.99 15.75 -0.82
CA VAL A 332 4.48 14.37 -0.79
C VAL A 332 3.31 13.40 -0.68
N ARG A 333 3.22 12.47 -1.62
CA ARG A 333 2.21 11.42 -1.60
C ARG A 333 2.67 10.23 -0.80
N ILE A 334 2.02 9.91 0.32
CA ILE A 334 2.37 8.78 1.19
C ILE A 334 1.32 7.69 1.05
N VAL A 335 1.77 6.51 0.60
CA VAL A 335 0.95 5.32 0.43
C VAL A 335 1.24 4.38 1.60
N LEU A 336 0.21 4.01 2.37
CA LEU A 336 0.34 3.07 3.48
C LEU A 336 -0.04 1.68 3.01
N GLU A 337 0.80 0.69 3.32
CA GLU A 337 0.49 -0.71 3.04
C GLU A 337 -0.24 -1.34 4.24
N PRO A 338 -1.39 -2.00 4.04
CA PRO A 338 -2.10 -2.66 5.13
C PRO A 338 -1.34 -3.91 5.59
N THR A 339 -1.33 -4.13 6.89
CA THR A 339 -0.85 -5.39 7.50
C THR A 339 -1.67 -6.59 6.96
N PRO A 340 -1.08 -7.79 6.88
CA PRO A 340 -1.79 -9.00 6.44
C PRO A 340 -3.09 -9.25 7.24
N GLU A 341 -3.06 -8.99 8.56
CA GLU A 341 -4.21 -9.19 9.44
C GLU A 341 -5.33 -8.18 9.19
N TYR A 342 -5.00 -6.90 8.95
CA TYR A 342 -6.00 -5.89 8.60
C TYR A 342 -6.63 -6.23 7.26
N ARG A 343 -5.82 -6.60 6.26
CA ARG A 343 -6.29 -6.98 4.93
C ARG A 343 -7.29 -8.12 5.00
N GLN A 344 -6.96 -9.22 5.67
CA GLN A 344 -7.87 -10.37 5.82
C GLN A 344 -9.18 -10.00 6.53
N ARG A 345 -9.10 -9.17 7.58
CA ARG A 345 -10.31 -8.71 8.30
C ARG A 345 -11.20 -7.84 7.43
N TYR A 346 -10.60 -6.89 6.70
CA TYR A 346 -11.29 -6.02 5.77
C TYR A 346 -11.95 -6.82 4.65
N GLU A 347 -11.21 -7.72 3.98
CA GLU A 347 -11.71 -8.59 2.91
C GLU A 347 -12.88 -9.46 3.38
N LYS A 348 -12.77 -10.10 4.55
CA LYS A 348 -13.87 -10.90 5.13
C LYS A 348 -15.10 -10.04 5.38
N LYS A 349 -14.95 -8.84 5.94
CA LYS A 349 -16.07 -7.93 6.18
C LYS A 349 -16.71 -7.47 4.87
N ALA A 350 -15.91 -6.98 3.92
CA ALA A 350 -16.39 -6.47 2.63
C ALA A 350 -17.04 -7.57 1.78
N SER A 351 -16.45 -8.78 1.75
CA SER A 351 -17.04 -9.93 1.05
C SER A 351 -18.36 -10.36 1.67
N LEU A 352 -18.46 -10.42 3.01
CA LEU A 352 -19.74 -10.70 3.69
C LEU A 352 -20.82 -9.68 3.34
N PHE A 353 -20.50 -8.39 3.31
CA PHE A 353 -21.45 -7.35 2.90
C PHE A 353 -21.94 -7.57 1.46
N LYS A 354 -21.04 -7.91 0.53
CA LYS A 354 -21.42 -8.23 -0.85
C LYS A 354 -22.26 -9.51 -0.94
N THR A 355 -21.91 -10.57 -0.20
CA THR A 355 -22.67 -11.83 -0.17
C THR A 355 -24.08 -11.60 0.35
N TRP A 356 -24.23 -10.94 1.50
CA TRP A 356 -25.55 -10.62 2.07
C TRP A 356 -26.34 -9.62 1.20
N GLY A 357 -25.64 -8.71 0.52
CA GLY A 357 -26.22 -7.85 -0.50
C GLY A 357 -26.91 -8.66 -1.60
N TRP A 358 -26.19 -9.62 -2.20
CA TRP A 358 -26.76 -10.49 -3.23
C TRP A 358 -27.85 -11.43 -2.74
N VAL A 359 -27.69 -11.99 -1.53
CA VAL A 359 -28.74 -12.81 -0.89
C VAL A 359 -30.01 -11.98 -0.70
N GLY A 360 -29.89 -10.72 -0.25
CA GLY A 360 -31.03 -9.82 -0.08
C GLY A 360 -31.71 -9.48 -1.41
N VAL A 361 -30.94 -9.19 -2.46
CA VAL A 361 -31.49 -8.87 -3.79
C VAL A 361 -32.18 -10.08 -4.41
N ILE A 362 -31.50 -11.22 -4.49
CA ILE A 362 -32.06 -12.42 -5.14
C ILE A 362 -33.19 -13.00 -4.29
N GLY A 363 -32.97 -13.15 -2.98
CA GLY A 363 -33.97 -13.68 -2.06
C GLY A 363 -35.21 -12.78 -2.01
N GLY A 364 -35.02 -11.46 -1.94
CA GLY A 364 -36.12 -10.51 -1.95
C GLY A 364 -36.92 -10.53 -3.26
N ALA A 365 -36.26 -10.66 -4.42
CA ALA A 365 -36.94 -10.80 -5.71
C ALA A 365 -37.80 -12.07 -5.76
N VAL A 366 -37.24 -13.21 -5.33
CA VAL A 366 -37.96 -14.49 -5.31
C VAL A 366 -39.17 -14.42 -4.39
N VAL A 367 -39.00 -13.93 -3.16
CA VAL A 367 -40.10 -13.84 -2.18
C VAL A 367 -41.20 -12.89 -2.66
N THR A 368 -40.83 -11.75 -3.26
CA THR A 368 -41.79 -10.81 -3.86
C THR A 368 -42.55 -11.43 -5.02
N GLY A 369 -41.86 -12.16 -5.91
CA GLY A 369 -42.46 -12.86 -7.02
C GLY A 369 -43.44 -13.94 -6.58
N VAL A 370 -43.07 -14.75 -5.57
CA VAL A 370 -43.96 -15.77 -4.98
C VAL A 370 -45.18 -15.13 -4.32
N GLY A 371 -44.99 -14.07 -3.52
CA GLY A 371 -46.09 -13.34 -2.90
C GLY A 371 -47.07 -12.76 -3.92
N THR A 372 -46.54 -12.15 -4.98
CA THR A 372 -47.35 -11.60 -6.08
C THR A 372 -48.09 -12.69 -6.84
N GLY A 373 -47.41 -13.79 -7.19
CA GLY A 373 -48.03 -14.95 -7.83
C GLY A 373 -49.13 -15.58 -6.99
N TYR A 374 -48.93 -15.67 -5.68
CA TYR A 374 -49.95 -16.16 -4.74
C TYR A 374 -51.18 -15.25 -4.70
N LEU A 375 -51.00 -13.92 -4.67
CA LEU A 375 -52.10 -12.96 -4.72
C LEU A 375 -52.91 -13.09 -6.01
N ILE A 376 -52.25 -13.26 -7.16
CA ILE A 376 -52.91 -13.47 -8.46
C ILE A 376 -53.71 -14.76 -8.45
N TRP A 377 -53.12 -15.86 -7.97
CA TRP A 377 -53.80 -17.14 -7.87
C TRP A 377 -55.02 -17.07 -6.93
N ASN A 378 -54.87 -16.43 -5.77
CA ASN A 378 -55.95 -16.28 -4.79
C ASN A 378 -57.05 -15.33 -5.29
N GLN A 379 -56.72 -14.35 -6.14
CA GLN A 379 -57.70 -13.51 -6.81
C GLN A 379 -58.64 -14.34 -7.70
N GLY A 380 -58.11 -15.25 -8.52
CA GLY A 380 -58.93 -16.14 -9.34
C GLY A 380 -59.88 -17.02 -8.51
N LYS A 381 -59.48 -17.42 -7.30
CA LYS A 381 -60.36 -18.15 -6.37
C LYS A 381 -61.45 -17.27 -5.76
N LYS A 382 -61.13 -16.03 -5.40
CA LYS A 382 -62.14 -15.08 -4.93
C LYS A 382 -63.19 -14.82 -6.01
N ASP A 383 -62.76 -14.68 -7.27
CA ASP A 383 -63.66 -14.47 -8.41
C ASP A 383 -64.60 -15.69 -8.59
N GLU A 384 -64.08 -16.92 -8.51
CA GLU A 384 -64.88 -18.16 -8.54
C GLU A 384 -65.94 -18.21 -7.42
N TYR A 385 -65.58 -17.85 -6.19
CA TYR A 385 -66.52 -17.81 -5.07
C TYR A 385 -67.57 -16.70 -5.20
N ILE A 386 -67.20 -15.55 -5.78
CA ILE A 386 -68.13 -14.46 -6.09
C ILE A 386 -69.15 -14.94 -7.13
N ASP A 387 -68.69 -15.60 -8.20
CA ASP A 387 -69.57 -16.10 -9.26
C ASP A 387 -70.52 -17.19 -8.71
N GLU A 388 -70.04 -18.12 -7.89
CA GLU A 388 -70.89 -19.11 -7.21
C GLU A 388 -71.90 -18.44 -6.28
N GLY A 389 -71.47 -17.46 -5.47
CA GLY A 389 -72.34 -16.68 -4.60
C GLY A 389 -73.42 -15.92 -5.39
N ASN A 390 -73.05 -15.24 -6.47
CA ASN A 390 -73.99 -14.52 -7.34
C ASN A 390 -74.98 -15.46 -8.03
N TYR A 391 -74.52 -16.65 -8.44
CA TYR A 391 -75.38 -17.67 -9.02
C TYR A 391 -76.45 -18.14 -8.03
N TRP A 392 -76.06 -18.55 -6.82
CA TRP A 392 -77.01 -19.01 -5.81
C TRP A 392 -77.93 -17.90 -5.33
N LYS A 393 -77.42 -16.68 -5.18
CA LYS A 393 -78.24 -15.50 -4.88
C LYS A 393 -79.30 -15.26 -5.96
N GLY A 394 -78.91 -15.31 -7.24
CA GLY A 394 -79.85 -15.18 -8.35
C GLY A 394 -80.91 -16.28 -8.36
N GLN A 395 -80.57 -17.52 -8.00
CA GLN A 395 -81.54 -18.61 -7.87
C GLN A 395 -82.52 -18.40 -6.72
N ILE A 396 -82.04 -17.89 -5.58
CA ILE A 396 -82.89 -17.51 -4.43
C ILE A 396 -83.83 -16.37 -4.84
N ASP A 397 -83.35 -15.36 -5.55
CA ASP A 397 -84.17 -14.25 -6.04
C ASP A 397 -85.26 -14.73 -7.03
N LEU A 398 -84.91 -15.64 -7.95
CA LEU A 398 -85.87 -16.27 -8.86
C LEU A 398 -86.89 -17.16 -8.11
N HIS A 399 -86.47 -17.83 -7.04
CA HIS A 399 -87.37 -18.63 -6.19
C HIS A 399 -88.39 -17.72 -5.51
N ASN A 400 -87.94 -16.60 -4.93
CA ASN A 400 -88.81 -15.59 -4.31
C ASN A 400 -89.80 -14.97 -5.32
N ALA A 401 -89.46 -14.97 -6.61
CA ALA A 401 -90.33 -14.54 -7.70
C ALA A 401 -91.21 -15.67 -8.29
N ASN A 402 -91.23 -16.87 -7.69
CA ASN A 402 -91.90 -18.09 -8.19
C ASN A 402 -91.44 -18.55 -9.59
N GLN A 403 -90.18 -18.28 -9.95
CA GLN A 403 -89.61 -18.52 -11.29
C GLN A 403 -88.37 -19.44 -11.28
N SER A 404 -87.89 -19.92 -10.13
CA SER A 404 -86.72 -20.79 -10.09
C SER A 404 -87.04 -22.25 -10.41
N SER A 405 -86.19 -22.87 -11.24
CA SER A 405 -86.19 -24.31 -11.49
C SER A 405 -85.16 -25.07 -10.64
N ALA A 406 -84.20 -24.36 -10.03
CA ALA A 406 -83.08 -24.95 -9.28
C ALA A 406 -83.25 -24.91 -7.75
N CYS A 407 -84.01 -23.95 -7.22
CA CYS A 407 -84.37 -23.87 -5.79
C CYS A 407 -85.89 -24.04 -5.66
N LYS A 408 -86.35 -25.22 -5.23
CA LYS A 408 -87.77 -25.50 -4.90
C LYS A 408 -88.03 -25.27 -3.41
N ASP A 409 -89.28 -25.15 -2.98
CA ASP A 409 -89.67 -24.85 -1.58
C ASP A 409 -89.01 -25.78 -0.56
N ASN A 410 -88.95 -27.09 -0.86
CA ASN A 410 -88.31 -28.09 -0.01
C ASN A 410 -86.78 -28.13 -0.11
N GLN A 411 -86.18 -27.30 -0.95
CA GLN A 411 -84.73 -27.19 -1.22
C GLN A 411 -84.19 -25.79 -0.92
N PHE A 412 -85.01 -24.87 -0.39
CA PHE A 412 -84.62 -23.49 -0.12
C PHE A 412 -83.48 -23.38 0.90
N GLU A 413 -83.53 -24.21 1.96
CA GLU A 413 -82.48 -24.29 2.98
C GLU A 413 -81.13 -24.70 2.38
N TYR A 414 -81.14 -25.63 1.43
CA TYR A 414 -79.93 -26.04 0.71
C TYR A 414 -79.34 -24.90 -0.14
N CYS A 415 -80.19 -24.10 -0.80
CA CYS A 415 -79.74 -22.95 -1.58
C CYS A 415 -79.12 -21.85 -0.71
N ASN A 416 -79.71 -21.56 0.46
CA ASN A 416 -79.13 -20.62 1.43
C ASN A 416 -77.80 -21.14 1.98
N GLN A 417 -77.73 -22.42 2.34
CA GLN A 417 -76.48 -23.03 2.82
C GLN A 417 -75.36 -22.92 1.79
N ARG A 418 -75.67 -23.09 0.50
CA ARG A 418 -74.72 -22.91 -0.59
C ARG A 418 -74.24 -21.46 -0.73
N LEU A 419 -75.15 -20.49 -0.64
CA LEU A 419 -74.81 -19.06 -0.64
C LEU A 419 -73.91 -18.71 0.54
N GLU A 420 -74.26 -19.14 1.76
CA GLU A 420 -73.43 -18.92 2.96
C GLU A 420 -72.05 -19.56 2.84
N THR A 421 -71.98 -20.78 2.30
CA THR A 421 -70.71 -21.48 2.08
C THR A 421 -69.80 -20.74 1.08
N ALA A 422 -70.39 -20.16 0.02
CA ALA A 422 -69.66 -19.35 -0.96
C ALA A 422 -69.13 -18.05 -0.33
N VAL A 423 -69.94 -17.36 0.48
CA VAL A 423 -69.55 -16.14 1.21
C VAL A 423 -68.44 -16.43 2.22
N ASP A 424 -68.59 -17.48 3.04
CA ASP A 424 -67.56 -17.90 4.01
C ASP A 424 -66.25 -18.33 3.33
N SER A 425 -66.33 -18.99 2.17
CA SER A 425 -65.15 -19.36 1.38
C SER A 425 -64.45 -18.13 0.78
N TYR A 426 -65.22 -17.13 0.32
CA TYR A 426 -64.68 -15.84 -0.09
C TYR A 426 -63.98 -15.12 1.06
N ASP A 427 -64.61 -15.03 2.25
CA ASP A 427 -64.04 -14.35 3.41
C ASP A 427 -62.75 -15.04 3.88
N ARG A 428 -62.71 -16.38 3.88
CA ARG A 428 -61.48 -17.15 4.14
C ARG A 428 -60.41 -16.89 3.08
N ALA A 429 -60.77 -16.82 1.81
CA ALA A 429 -59.82 -16.50 0.73
C ALA A 429 -59.27 -15.07 0.89
N LYS A 430 -60.13 -14.10 1.22
CA LYS A 430 -59.72 -12.72 1.51
C LYS A 430 -58.77 -12.62 2.70
N ALA A 431 -59.03 -13.37 3.78
CA ALA A 431 -58.13 -13.42 4.92
C ALA A 431 -56.73 -13.97 4.55
N ARG A 432 -56.65 -14.87 3.56
CA ARG A 432 -55.39 -15.43 3.06
C ARG A 432 -54.55 -14.46 2.22
N ASP A 433 -55.12 -13.36 1.69
CA ASP A 433 -54.34 -12.33 0.98
C ASP A 433 -53.22 -11.75 1.86
N LEU A 434 -53.42 -11.78 3.19
CA LEU A 434 -52.42 -11.34 4.16
C LEU A 434 -51.06 -12.03 3.94
N PHE A 435 -51.04 -13.33 3.62
CA PHE A 435 -49.79 -14.06 3.38
C PHE A 435 -49.06 -13.55 2.13
N GLY A 436 -49.81 -13.25 1.07
CA GLY A 436 -49.26 -12.70 -0.18
C GLY A 436 -48.66 -11.30 0.04
N TRP A 437 -49.39 -10.41 0.71
CA TRP A 437 -48.90 -9.08 1.02
C TRP A 437 -47.72 -9.07 2.01
N LEU A 438 -47.71 -9.96 3.01
CA LEU A 438 -46.56 -10.14 3.90
C LEU A 438 -45.33 -10.59 3.12
N ALA A 439 -45.47 -11.54 2.20
CA ALA A 439 -44.38 -11.98 1.34
C ALA A 439 -43.86 -10.83 0.46
N VAL A 440 -44.75 -10.08 -0.20
CA VAL A 440 -44.36 -8.89 -1.00
C VAL A 440 -43.64 -7.84 -0.13
N GLY A 441 -44.14 -7.57 1.08
CA GLY A 441 -43.53 -6.60 2.00
C GLY A 441 -42.13 -7.03 2.47
N VAL A 442 -41.97 -8.28 2.91
CA VAL A 442 -40.67 -8.82 3.34
C VAL A 442 -39.69 -8.91 2.17
N GLY A 443 -40.15 -9.37 1.01
CA GLY A 443 -39.34 -9.45 -0.20
C GLY A 443 -38.87 -8.07 -0.67
N GLY A 444 -39.76 -7.08 -0.67
CA GLY A 444 -39.44 -5.69 -0.98
C GLY A 444 -38.41 -5.09 -0.02
N ALA A 445 -38.56 -5.33 1.29
CA ALA A 445 -37.59 -4.86 2.29
C ALA A 445 -36.20 -5.51 2.12
N ALA A 446 -36.16 -6.82 1.83
CA ALA A 446 -34.91 -7.54 1.55
C ALA A 446 -34.22 -7.03 0.28
N LEU A 447 -34.99 -6.74 -0.77
CA LEU A 447 -34.48 -6.14 -2.02
C LEU A 447 -33.80 -4.79 -1.76
N VAL A 448 -34.47 -3.89 -1.04
CA VAL A 448 -33.94 -2.56 -0.72
C VAL A 448 -32.68 -2.69 0.13
N THR A 449 -32.73 -3.50 1.19
CA THR A 449 -31.57 -3.70 2.09
C THR A 449 -30.38 -4.31 1.34
N GLY A 450 -30.62 -5.35 0.53
CA GLY A 450 -29.58 -5.97 -0.28
C GLY A 450 -28.95 -5.00 -1.28
N SER A 451 -29.79 -4.17 -1.93
CA SER A 451 -29.32 -3.15 -2.86
C SER A 451 -28.47 -2.08 -2.18
N VAL A 452 -28.89 -1.60 -1.00
CA VAL A 452 -28.10 -0.64 -0.20
C VAL A 452 -26.74 -1.23 0.16
N LEU A 453 -26.68 -2.48 0.64
CA LEU A 453 -25.42 -3.15 0.97
C LEU A 453 -24.48 -3.29 -0.24
N LEU A 454 -25.00 -3.52 -1.45
CA LEU A 454 -24.19 -3.59 -2.66
C LEU A 454 -23.68 -2.23 -3.14
N ILE A 455 -24.43 -1.15 -2.91
CA ILE A 455 -24.08 0.21 -3.34
C ILE A 455 -23.11 0.87 -2.36
N THR A 456 -23.35 0.73 -1.06
CA THR A 456 -22.55 1.40 -0.01
C THR A 456 -21.47 0.50 0.58
N GLY A 457 -21.43 -0.78 0.19
CA GLY A 457 -20.44 -1.74 0.67
C GLY A 457 -19.04 -1.44 0.15
N ASP A 458 -18.06 -1.64 1.03
CA ASP A 458 -16.64 -1.55 0.68
C ASP A 458 -16.24 -2.55 -0.41
N ASP A 459 -15.26 -2.19 -1.25
CA ASP A 459 -14.72 -3.13 -2.24
C ASP A 459 -13.69 -4.07 -1.56
N PRO A 460 -13.91 -5.40 -1.52
CA PRO A 460 -12.96 -6.35 -0.94
C PRO A 460 -11.61 -6.32 -1.64
N ASP A 461 -11.59 -5.99 -2.93
CA ASP A 461 -10.36 -5.97 -3.74
C ASP A 461 -9.54 -4.67 -3.58
N ARG A 462 -9.96 -3.74 -2.71
CA ARG A 462 -9.31 -2.43 -2.54
C ARG A 462 -7.80 -2.52 -2.28
N TYR A 463 -7.37 -3.56 -1.55
CA TYR A 463 -5.98 -3.76 -1.12
C TYR A 463 -5.28 -4.94 -1.79
N THR A 464 -5.93 -5.60 -2.75
CA THR A 464 -5.32 -6.71 -3.48
C THR A 464 -4.56 -6.18 -4.68
N HIS A 465 -3.23 -6.35 -4.68
CA HIS A 465 -2.38 -6.03 -5.85
C HIS A 465 -2.31 -7.17 -6.87
N GLU A 466 -3.01 -8.27 -6.62
CA GLU A 466 -3.05 -9.45 -7.48
C GLU A 466 -4.35 -9.49 -8.28
N ARG A 467 -4.37 -8.82 -9.42
CA ARG A 467 -5.03 -9.34 -10.63
C ARG A 467 -4.56 -8.51 -11.83
N PRO A 468 -3.91 -9.09 -12.85
CA PRO A 468 -4.11 -8.57 -14.20
C PRO A 468 -5.62 -8.56 -14.43
N GLU A 469 -6.15 -7.55 -15.14
CA GLU A 469 -7.56 -7.48 -15.53
C GLU A 469 -7.99 -8.74 -16.30
N LEU A 470 -8.25 -9.84 -15.60
CA LEU A 470 -9.17 -10.85 -16.04
C LEU A 470 -10.53 -10.17 -15.91
N ALA A 471 -11.09 -9.82 -17.07
CA ALA A 471 -12.41 -9.22 -17.21
C ALA A 471 -13.33 -9.84 -16.16
N LYS A 472 -13.70 -9.03 -15.14
CA LYS A 472 -14.70 -9.45 -14.16
C LYS A 472 -15.93 -9.86 -15.00
N PRO A 473 -16.45 -11.10 -14.89
CA PRO A 473 -17.63 -11.48 -15.65
C PRO A 473 -18.72 -10.46 -15.30
N ARG A 474 -19.12 -9.64 -16.27
CA ARG A 474 -20.19 -8.65 -16.10
C ARG A 474 -21.50 -9.40 -16.23
N TRP A 475 -21.92 -10.05 -15.15
CA TRP A 475 -23.30 -10.47 -15.02
C TRP A 475 -24.10 -9.26 -14.56
N ALA A 476 -25.06 -8.85 -15.38
CA ALA A 476 -26.03 -7.83 -15.01
C ALA A 476 -27.41 -8.49 -14.99
N PRO A 477 -28.13 -8.45 -13.86
CA PRO A 477 -29.53 -8.86 -13.87
C PRO A 477 -30.31 -7.89 -14.77
N MET A 478 -30.95 -8.41 -15.82
CA MET A 478 -31.88 -7.64 -16.63
C MET A 478 -33.31 -8.10 -16.32
N LEU A 479 -34.16 -7.12 -16.02
CA LEU A 479 -35.60 -7.30 -15.93
C LEU A 479 -36.17 -7.26 -17.36
N ALA A 480 -36.63 -8.40 -17.85
CA ALA A 480 -37.38 -8.48 -19.09
C ALA A 480 -38.88 -8.43 -18.75
N LEU A 481 -39.56 -7.37 -19.20
CA LEU A 481 -41.02 -7.23 -19.06
C LEU A 481 -41.67 -7.65 -20.38
N GLY A 482 -42.39 -8.77 -20.36
CA GLY A 482 -43.22 -9.23 -21.48
C GLY A 482 -44.72 -9.11 -21.15
N PRO A 483 -45.59 -9.23 -22.17
CA PRO A 483 -47.04 -9.14 -21.99
C PRO A 483 -47.62 -10.23 -21.07
N ASP A 484 -46.89 -11.32 -20.82
CA ASP A 484 -47.32 -12.44 -19.95
C ASP A 484 -46.63 -12.44 -18.55
N GLY A 485 -45.90 -11.38 -18.19
CA GLY A 485 -45.23 -11.24 -16.89
C GLY A 485 -43.73 -10.92 -16.98
N GLY A 486 -43.15 -10.55 -15.83
CA GLY A 486 -41.72 -10.19 -15.72
C GLY A 486 -40.82 -11.39 -15.41
N ALA A 487 -39.72 -11.53 -16.15
CA ALA A 487 -38.68 -12.54 -15.89
C ALA A 487 -37.35 -11.89 -15.49
N LEU A 488 -36.68 -12.46 -14.50
CA LEU A 488 -35.30 -12.10 -14.14
C LEU A 488 -34.34 -12.96 -14.99
N VAL A 489 -33.63 -12.34 -15.93
CA VAL A 489 -32.67 -13.03 -16.79
C VAL A 489 -31.25 -12.61 -16.42
N VAL A 490 -30.36 -13.59 -16.25
CA VAL A 490 -28.93 -13.34 -16.01
C VAL A 490 -28.20 -13.41 -17.36
N GLY A 491 -27.79 -12.27 -17.89
CA GLY A 491 -26.97 -12.16 -19.09
C GLY A 491 -25.53 -11.77 -18.74
N GLY A 492 -24.55 -12.42 -19.36
CA GLY A 492 -23.14 -12.09 -19.24
C GLY A 492 -22.39 -12.29 -20.56
N ALA A 493 -21.37 -11.46 -20.81
CA ALA A 493 -20.37 -11.73 -21.84
C ALA A 493 -19.30 -12.66 -21.24
N PHE A 494 -18.99 -13.76 -21.93
CA PHE A 494 -17.94 -14.71 -21.54
C PHE A 494 -16.55 -14.19 -21.92
#